data_AF-A0A924XLH5-F1
#
_entry.id   AF-A0A924XLH5-F1
#
_cell.length_a   1.000
_cell.length_b   1.000
_cell.length_c   1.000
_cell.angle_alpha   90.00
_cell.angle_beta   90.00
_cell.angle_gamma   90.00
#
_symmetry.space_group_name_H-M   'P 1'
#
loop_
_entity.id
_entity.type
_entity.pdbx_description
1 polymer ?
#
loop_
_entity_poly.entity_id
_entity_poly.type
_entity_poly.pdbx_seq_one_letter_code
_entity_poly.pdbx_strand_id
1 'polypeptide(L)' 'MTDVSDPILDDPAPNDQDVDAAEYVLGLLPPDQARAMEALALNDRAVAASIVAWQNRLTPLTQLVVAEFPPP' A
#
# COMPACT_ATOMS: atom_id res chain seq x y z
N MET A 1 -24.92 9.34 -26.71
CA MET A 1 -24.13 8.09 -26.61
C MET A 1 -22.78 8.50 -26.06
N THR A 2 -22.75 8.81 -24.76
CA THR A 2 -21.55 9.26 -24.05
C THR A 2 -20.66 8.06 -23.82
N ASP A 3 -19.50 8.09 -24.44
CA ASP A 3 -18.36 7.25 -24.15
C ASP A 3 -17.95 7.50 -22.68
N VAL A 4 -18.41 6.64 -21.78
CA VAL A 4 -17.88 6.57 -20.42
C VAL A 4 -16.62 5.70 -20.52
N SER A 5 -15.58 6.27 -21.13
CA SER A 5 -14.22 5.80 -20.89
C SER A 5 -13.93 6.13 -19.43
N ASP A 6 -14.21 5.19 -18.54
CA ASP A 6 -13.91 5.28 -17.12
C ASP A 6 -12.37 5.27 -16.97
N PRO A 7 -11.70 6.39 -16.65
CA PRO A 7 -10.24 6.50 -16.72
C PRO A 7 -9.55 5.83 -15.51
N ILE A 8 -10.24 4.96 -14.77
CA ILE A 8 -9.75 4.34 -13.54
C ILE A 8 -8.95 3.04 -13.83
N LEU A 9 -8.97 2.53 -15.07
CA LEU A 9 -8.38 1.22 -15.41
C LEU A 9 -7.02 1.28 -16.14
N ASP A 10 -6.40 2.45 -16.26
CA ASP A 10 -5.06 2.59 -16.88
C ASP A 10 -3.89 2.35 -15.90
N ASP A 11 -4.17 1.90 -14.68
CA ASP A 11 -3.09 1.50 -13.76
C ASP A 11 -2.51 0.17 -14.28
N PRO A 12 -1.24 0.14 -14.74
CA PRO A 12 -0.63 -1.13 -15.15
C PRO A 12 -0.75 -2.09 -13.97
N ALA A 13 -1.09 -3.35 -14.26
CA ALA A 13 -1.19 -4.38 -13.24
C ALA A 13 0.05 -4.31 -12.33
N PRO A 14 -0.13 -4.25 -10.99
CA PRO A 14 0.98 -4.05 -10.09
C PRO A 14 1.99 -5.16 -10.32
N ASN A 15 3.25 -4.77 -10.49
CA ASN A 15 4.32 -5.76 -10.54
C ASN A 15 4.48 -6.39 -9.15
N ASP A 16 5.13 -7.56 -9.08
CA ASP A 16 5.27 -8.32 -7.83
C ASP A 16 5.81 -7.45 -6.68
N GLN A 17 6.71 -6.52 -6.99
CA GLN A 17 7.30 -5.60 -6.01
C GLN A 17 6.32 -4.53 -5.48
N ASP A 18 5.38 -4.07 -6.32
CA ASP A 18 4.32 -3.16 -5.90
C ASP A 18 3.26 -3.88 -5.06
N VAL A 19 2.97 -5.15 -5.39
CA VAL A 19 2.13 -6.02 -4.55
C VAL A 19 2.78 -6.23 -3.19
N ASP A 20 4.07 -6.57 -3.13
CA ASP A 20 4.80 -6.74 -1.88
C ASP A 20 4.81 -5.44 -1.05
N ALA A 21 4.90 -4.26 -1.69
CA ALA A 21 4.80 -2.98 -1.00
C ALA A 21 3.41 -2.75 -0.39
N ALA A 22 2.34 -3.16 -1.07
CA ALA A 22 0.98 -3.10 -0.53
C ALA A 22 0.81 -4.05 0.67
N GLU A 23 1.31 -5.29 0.55
CA GLU A 23 1.28 -6.28 1.63
C GLU A 23 2.10 -5.82 2.84
N TYR A 24 3.24 -5.19 2.60
CA TYR A 24 4.07 -4.57 3.63
C TYR A 24 3.29 -3.50 4.40
N VAL A 25 2.63 -2.57 3.70
CA VAL A 25 1.83 -1.50 4.32
C VAL A 25 0.65 -2.05 5.13
N LEU A 26 0.03 -3.13 4.67
CA LEU A 26 -1.07 -3.80 5.38
C LEU A 26 -0.57 -4.69 6.54
N GLY A 27 0.74 -4.89 6.70
CA GLY A 27 1.32 -5.76 7.72
C GLY A 27 1.07 -7.25 7.46
N LEU A 28 0.88 -7.64 6.20
CA LEU A 28 0.60 -9.02 5.79
C LEU A 28 1.85 -9.82 5.45
N LEU A 29 2.98 -9.15 5.18
CA LEU A 29 4.24 -9.82 4.92
C LEU A 29 4.75 -10.60 6.15
N PRO A 30 5.32 -11.80 5.95
CA PRO A 30 6.07 -12.48 7.01
C PRO A 30 7.21 -11.61 7.55
N PRO A 31 7.60 -11.76 8.83
CA PRO A 31 8.55 -10.86 9.48
C PRO A 31 9.88 -10.69 8.74
N ASP A 32 10.42 -11.77 8.16
CA ASP A 32 11.70 -11.70 7.44
C ASP A 32 11.57 -10.96 6.10
N GLN A 33 10.41 -11.08 5.44
CA GLN A 33 10.11 -10.35 4.20
C GLN A 33 9.85 -8.87 4.48
N ALA A 34 9.18 -8.54 5.58
CA ALA A 34 9.00 -7.16 6.02
C ALA A 34 10.35 -6.47 6.26
N ARG A 35 11.29 -7.12 6.96
CA ARG A 35 12.66 -6.60 7.15
C ARG A 35 13.42 -6.45 5.84
N ALA A 36 13.26 -7.39 4.91
CA ALA A 36 13.88 -7.29 3.59
C ALA A 36 13.31 -6.09 2.81
N MET A 37 12.01 -5.85 2.88
CA MET A 37 11.35 -4.69 2.27
C MET A 37 11.84 -3.37 2.89
N GLU A 38 11.96 -3.30 4.22
CA GLU A 38 12.56 -2.16 4.92
C GLU A 38 13.99 -1.86 4.44
N ALA A 39 14.83 -2.90 4.38
CA ALA A 39 16.20 -2.77 3.91
C ALA A 39 16.28 -2.35 2.44
N LEU A 40 15.36 -2.86 1.61
CA LEU A 40 15.27 -2.49 0.20
C LEU A 40 14.83 -1.04 0.03
N ALA A 41 13.82 -0.58 0.77
CA ALA A 41 13.32 0.79 0.73
C ALA A 41 14.37 1.84 1.14
N LEU A 42 15.34 1.47 1.99
CA LEU A 42 16.47 2.34 2.33
C LEU A 42 17.40 2.61 1.14
N ASN A 43 17.46 1.68 0.18
CA ASN A 43 18.42 1.72 -0.93
C ASN A 43 17.75 2.01 -2.29
N ASP A 44 16.45 1.77 -2.41
CA ASP A 44 15.68 1.98 -3.64
C ASP A 44 14.55 3.00 -3.43
N ARG A 45 14.68 4.16 -4.09
CA ARG A 45 13.67 5.22 -4.01
C ARG A 45 12.34 4.83 -4.65
N ALA A 46 12.33 3.96 -5.66
CA ALA A 46 11.09 3.53 -6.31
C ALA A 46 10.24 2.70 -5.34
N VAL A 47 10.90 1.83 -4.57
CA VAL A 47 10.27 1.03 -3.50
C VAL A 47 9.72 1.94 -2.41
N ALA A 48 10.54 2.88 -1.92
CA ALA A 48 10.09 3.84 -0.91
C ALA A 48 8.89 4.67 -1.40
N ALA A 49 8.89 5.07 -2.67
CA ALA A 49 7.78 5.81 -3.27
C ALA A 49 6.50 4.96 -3.38
N SER A 50 6.60 3.68 -3.76
CA SER A 50 5.45 2.76 -3.81
C SER A 50 4.85 2.55 -2.41
N ILE A 51 5.68 2.33 -1.38
CA ILE A 51 5.22 2.23 0.01
C ILE A 51 4.44 3.48 0.43
N VAL A 52 4.97 4.68 0.15
CA VAL A 52 4.28 5.95 0.46
C VAL A 52 2.98 6.10 -0.32
N ALA A 53 2.95 5.70 -1.59
CA ALA A 53 1.74 5.75 -2.41
C ALA A 53 0.63 4.86 -1.81
N TRP A 54 0.98 3.63 -1.41
CA TRP A 54 0.05 2.71 -0.75
C TRP A 54 -0.42 3.22 0.62
N GLN A 55 0.47 3.76 1.44
CA GLN A 55 0.09 4.38 2.72
C GLN A 55 -0.91 5.51 2.51
N ASN A 56 -0.64 6.42 1.58
CA ASN A 56 -1.53 7.52 1.27
C ASN A 56 -2.89 7.03 0.75
N ARG A 57 -2.90 6.00 -0.09
CA ARG A 57 -4.12 5.39 -0.64
C ARG A 57 -4.98 4.75 0.46
N LEU A 58 -4.37 4.12 1.46
CA LEU A 58 -5.07 3.37 2.50
C LEU A 58 -5.41 4.21 3.75
N THR A 59 -4.70 5.32 3.99
CA THR A 59 -4.94 6.24 5.12
C THR A 59 -6.42 6.65 5.28
N PRO A 60 -7.20 6.96 4.22
CA PRO A 60 -8.61 7.29 4.40
C PRO A 60 -9.45 6.17 5.01
N LEU A 61 -9.07 4.90 4.83
CA LEU A 61 -9.82 3.76 5.37
C LEU A 61 -9.75 3.70 6.90
N THR A 62 -8.65 4.18 7.50
CA THR A 62 -8.52 4.22 8.97
C THR A 62 -9.44 5.25 9.60
N GLN A 63 -9.91 6.25 8.83
CA GLN A 63 -10.82 7.29 9.31
C GLN A 63 -12.27 6.81 9.41
N LEU A 64 -12.62 5.71 8.73
CA LEU A 64 -13.95 5.12 8.75
C LEU A 64 -14.19 4.24 9.98
N VAL A 65 -13.13 3.91 10.73
CA VAL A 65 -13.19 3.06 11.91
C VAL A 65 -13.25 3.95 13.15
N VAL A 66 -14.26 3.75 14.00
CA VAL A 66 -14.31 4.39 15.33
C VAL A 66 -13.22 3.75 16.19
N ALA A 67 -12.34 4.57 16.78
CA ALA A 67 -11.29 4.06 17.66
C ALA A 67 -11.91 3.34 18.87
N GLU A 68 -11.66 2.04 18.98
CA GLU A 68 -11.96 1.28 20.20
C GLU A 68 -10.82 1.47 21.19
N PHE A 69 -11.15 1.98 22.37
CA PHE A 69 -10.22 1.99 23.51
C PHE A 69 -10.39 0.69 24.29
N PRO A 70 -9.29 0.08 24.77
CA PRO A 70 -9.38 -1.10 25.62
C PRO A 70 -10.21 -0.78 26.89
N PRO A 71 -10.99 -1.75 27.40
CA PRO A 71 -11.70 -1.57 28.66
C PRO A 71 -10.72 -1.32 29.82
N PRO A 72 -11.15 -0.60 30.87
CA PRO A 72 -10.31 -0.21 32.01
C PRO A 72 -9.83 -1.40 32.85
#